data_AF-A0A857EYB9-F1
#
_entry.id   AF-A0A857EYB9-F1
#
_cell.length_a   1.000
_cell.length_b   1.000
_cell.length_c   1.000
_cell.angle_alpha   90.00
_cell.angle_beta   90.00
_cell.angle_gamma   90.00
#
_symmetry.space_group_name_H-M   'P 1'
#
loop_
_entity.id
_entity.type
_entity.pdbx_description
1 polymer ?
#
loop_
_entity_poly.entity_id
_entity_poly.type
_entity_poly.pdbx_seq_one_letter_code
_entity_poly.pdbx_strand_id
1 'polypeptide(L)'
;MFSLTSKNVTYKKSWYFILILSVSYLFIPNFSFAAITCVGMPSSITSNFSVKIQRDYPVGHKTPFLNESHNIHCRGPISVGKTIIFKLINKEKPQFVTAETFESGLSGLGLKITRLLDLASSTNCSEDLVKLELKCKVTKGFSDSYIIFRPSMEAGITKLNMNYAVGSFDFPLYDWLYYMESDGPSTAKAVNGSQNQKHIHVTSNSCSLDTPVLNFDLDEIEQRHFTSIGPKNVRKKQFIDLTCDPNVIYSLQIDGIAEQNYPGVIKLIPGPGAATGVGVQLLAADQEIEIGKAKRMGTSDNNGRSSGQYISITARYYQTDNKVTPGIVKATATFTMTYQ
;
A
#
# COMPACT_ATOMS: atom_id res chain seq x y z
N MET A 1 28.55 105.01 -21.28
CA MET A 1 28.95 105.35 -19.90
C MET A 1 27.85 104.86 -18.97
N PHE A 2 27.94 103.63 -18.48
CA PHE A 2 27.38 103.17 -17.19
C PHE A 2 28.12 101.89 -16.80
N SER A 3 28.67 101.93 -15.60
CA SER A 3 29.64 101.01 -15.00
C SER A 3 28.94 99.79 -14.41
N LEU A 4 29.37 98.58 -14.76
CA LEU A 4 28.97 97.34 -14.09
C LEU A 4 29.95 97.04 -12.94
N THR A 5 29.54 97.34 -11.72
CA THR A 5 30.21 96.93 -10.49
C THR A 5 29.84 95.49 -10.15
N SER A 6 30.83 94.61 -10.03
CA SER A 6 30.64 93.24 -9.53
C SER A 6 30.32 93.27 -8.03
N LYS A 7 29.19 92.67 -7.65
CA LYS A 7 28.90 92.33 -6.26
C LYS A 7 29.15 90.84 -6.07
N ASN A 8 30.22 90.52 -5.34
CA ASN A 8 30.41 89.21 -4.74
C ASN A 8 29.27 88.93 -3.75
N VAL A 9 28.35 88.05 -4.12
CA VAL A 9 27.33 87.51 -3.21
C VAL A 9 27.86 86.21 -2.62
N THR A 10 28.11 86.26 -1.33
CA THR A 10 28.57 85.18 -0.47
C THR A 10 27.56 84.03 -0.42
N TYR A 11 27.88 82.92 -1.10
CA TYR A 11 27.20 81.63 -0.96
C TYR A 11 27.50 81.03 0.42
N LYS A 12 26.71 81.38 1.44
CA LYS A 12 26.83 80.78 2.77
C LYS A 12 25.47 80.59 3.45
N LYS A 13 24.50 80.00 2.72
CA LYS A 13 23.21 79.57 3.29
C LYS A 13 22.48 78.47 2.51
N SER A 14 23.12 77.84 1.51
CA SER A 14 22.51 76.80 0.66
C SER A 14 22.97 75.37 0.96
N TRP A 15 23.87 75.15 1.92
CA TRP A 15 24.30 73.80 2.32
C TRP A 15 23.31 73.16 3.32
N TYR A 16 22.69 73.96 4.20
CA TYR A 16 21.80 73.43 5.24
C TYR A 16 20.53 72.76 4.68
N PHE A 17 19.98 73.24 3.57
CA PHE A 17 18.78 72.62 2.97
C PHE A 17 19.05 71.28 2.28
N ILE A 18 20.24 71.08 1.71
CA ILE A 18 20.62 69.79 1.09
C ILE A 18 20.95 68.75 2.18
N LEU A 19 21.56 69.18 3.29
CA LEU A 19 21.84 68.30 4.43
C LEU A 19 20.55 67.80 5.12
N ILE A 20 19.50 68.63 5.18
CA ILE A 20 18.22 68.24 5.81
C ILE A 20 17.43 67.25 4.93
N LEU A 21 17.54 67.32 3.60
CA LEU A 21 16.96 66.35 2.66
C LEU A 21 17.73 65.02 2.60
N SER A 22 19.06 65.03 2.80
CA SER A 22 19.84 63.79 2.89
C SER A 22 19.70 63.07 4.24
N VAL A 23 19.50 63.81 5.33
CA VAL A 23 19.29 63.21 6.66
C VAL A 23 17.88 62.64 6.82
N SER A 24 16.88 63.17 6.11
CA SER A 24 15.52 62.62 6.11
C SER A 24 15.37 61.34 5.26
N TYR A 25 16.27 61.07 4.32
CA TYR A 25 16.33 59.79 3.60
C TYR A 25 17.05 58.67 4.40
N LEU A 26 17.86 59.05 5.41
CA LEU A 26 18.54 58.12 6.32
C LEU A 26 17.70 57.70 7.53
N PHE A 27 16.52 58.29 7.71
CA PHE A 27 15.54 57.95 8.74
C PHE A 27 14.22 57.46 8.13
N ILE A 28 14.29 56.63 7.08
CA ILE A 28 13.21 55.67 6.87
C ILE A 28 13.43 54.60 7.95
N PRO A 29 12.60 54.51 9.01
CA PRO A 29 12.69 53.39 9.92
C PRO A 29 12.54 52.12 9.07
N ASN A 30 13.61 51.33 8.99
CA ASN A 30 13.50 49.95 8.56
C ASN A 30 12.60 49.28 9.60
N PHE A 31 11.29 49.28 9.34
CA PHE A 31 10.34 48.50 10.10
C PHE A 31 10.70 47.04 9.87
N SER A 32 11.55 46.48 10.72
CA SER A 32 11.75 45.04 10.81
C SER A 32 10.48 44.46 11.40
N PHE A 33 9.49 44.17 10.55
CA PHE A 33 8.34 43.37 10.96
C PHE A 33 8.87 42.03 11.47
N ALA A 34 8.48 41.64 12.69
CA ALA A 34 8.86 40.34 13.22
C ALA A 34 8.36 39.25 12.26
N ALA A 35 9.26 38.42 11.73
CA ALA A 35 8.87 37.35 10.82
C ALA A 35 8.24 36.19 11.60
N ILE A 36 7.28 35.47 10.98
CA ILE A 36 6.77 34.23 11.54
C ILE A 36 7.89 33.18 11.67
N THR A 37 7.86 32.44 12.77
CA THR A 37 8.81 31.37 13.11
C THR A 37 8.05 30.16 13.60
N CYS A 38 8.17 29.03 12.92
CA CYS A 38 7.53 27.77 13.29
C CYS A 38 8.59 26.71 13.65
N VAL A 39 8.41 26.06 14.80
CA VAL A 39 9.32 25.05 15.34
C VAL A 39 8.55 23.76 15.64
N GLY A 40 9.07 22.62 15.20
CA GLY A 40 8.51 21.31 15.48
C GLY A 40 8.90 20.83 16.88
N MET A 41 7.95 20.27 17.61
CA MET A 41 8.18 19.62 18.89
C MET A 41 8.59 18.16 18.68
N PRO A 42 9.52 17.61 19.50
CA PRO A 42 9.89 16.21 19.42
C PRO A 42 8.68 15.33 19.73
N SER A 43 8.55 14.23 19.00
CA SER A 43 7.54 13.20 19.24
C SER A 43 8.20 11.82 19.37
N SER A 44 7.65 10.97 20.23
CA SER A 44 8.02 9.57 20.33
C SER A 44 7.40 8.81 19.16
N ILE A 45 8.22 8.31 18.23
CA ILE A 45 7.74 7.70 16.98
C ILE A 45 8.15 6.24 16.93
N THR A 46 7.19 5.37 16.62
CA THR A 46 7.42 3.98 16.20
C THR A 46 8.18 3.97 14.88
N SER A 47 9.31 3.27 14.82
CA SER A 47 10.16 3.19 13.61
C SER A 47 9.79 1.99 12.72
N ASN A 48 9.21 0.93 13.27
CA ASN A 48 8.95 -0.31 12.53
C ASN A 48 7.44 -0.49 12.29
N PHE A 49 7.06 -0.66 11.03
CA PHE A 49 5.67 -0.87 10.61
C PHE A 49 5.57 -2.19 9.85
N SER A 50 4.47 -2.91 10.05
CA SER A 50 4.14 -4.10 9.26
C SER A 50 2.83 -3.86 8.51
N VAL A 51 2.85 -4.13 7.20
CA VAL A 51 1.74 -3.84 6.29
C VAL A 51 1.38 -5.10 5.54
N LYS A 52 0.15 -5.58 5.72
CA LYS A 52 -0.35 -6.73 4.98
C LYS A 52 -1.13 -6.25 3.75
N ILE A 53 -0.69 -6.67 2.57
CA ILE A 53 -1.38 -6.43 1.29
C ILE A 53 -1.88 -7.77 0.78
N GLN A 54 -3.13 -7.87 0.34
CA GLN A 54 -3.65 -9.11 -0.22
C GLN A 54 -3.47 -9.15 -1.76
N ARG A 55 -3.14 -10.32 -2.31
CA ARG A 55 -2.93 -10.49 -3.76
C ARG A 55 -4.22 -10.44 -4.58
N ASP A 56 -5.38 -10.62 -3.98
CA ASP A 56 -6.69 -10.50 -4.62
C ASP A 56 -7.17 -9.05 -4.77
N TYR A 57 -6.57 -8.10 -4.03
CA TYR A 57 -6.87 -6.69 -4.20
C TYR A 57 -6.65 -6.24 -5.65
N PRO A 58 -7.54 -5.44 -6.23
CA PRO A 58 -7.38 -4.97 -7.61
C PRO A 58 -6.14 -4.06 -7.74
N VAL A 59 -5.58 -3.99 -8.95
CA VAL A 59 -4.57 -2.98 -9.29
C VAL A 59 -5.16 -1.59 -9.04
N GLY A 60 -4.38 -0.72 -8.40
CA GLY A 60 -4.80 0.61 -7.94
C GLY A 60 -5.34 0.65 -6.51
N HIS A 61 -5.55 -0.51 -5.86
CA HIS A 61 -5.93 -0.55 -4.45
C HIS A 61 -4.86 0.14 -3.58
N LYS A 62 -5.30 0.93 -2.60
CA LYS A 62 -4.46 1.70 -1.69
C LYS A 62 -4.61 1.16 -0.26
N THR A 63 -3.52 0.77 0.36
CA THR A 63 -3.48 0.28 1.73
C THR A 63 -2.74 1.30 2.59
N PRO A 64 -3.44 2.09 3.44
CA PRO A 64 -2.78 3.03 4.35
C PRO A 64 -1.96 2.25 5.39
N PHE A 65 -0.80 2.78 5.76
CA PHE A 65 0.06 2.15 6.77
C PHE A 65 0.71 3.13 7.74
N LEU A 66 0.79 4.40 7.36
CA LEU A 66 1.42 5.43 8.15
C LEU A 66 0.41 6.56 8.37
N ASN A 67 0.28 6.98 9.61
CA ASN A 67 -0.35 8.23 9.97
C ASN A 67 0.56 8.92 10.99
N GLU A 68 1.13 10.03 10.59
CA GLU A 68 1.97 10.84 11.46
C GLU A 68 1.41 12.22 11.63
N SER A 69 1.62 12.79 12.81
CA SER A 69 1.31 14.18 13.11
C SER A 69 2.49 14.84 13.80
N HIS A 70 2.82 16.06 13.37
CA HIS A 70 3.87 16.86 13.99
C HIS A 70 3.24 18.02 14.76
N ASN A 71 3.58 18.19 16.04
CA ASN A 71 3.15 19.38 16.77
C ASN A 71 4.10 20.54 16.41
N ILE A 72 3.57 21.59 15.79
CA ILE A 72 4.34 22.74 15.32
C ILE A 72 3.86 23.99 16.05
N HIS A 73 4.79 24.68 16.69
CA HIS A 73 4.53 25.93 17.40
C HIS A 73 5.01 27.10 16.54
N CYS A 74 4.09 27.95 16.11
CA CYS A 74 4.37 29.13 15.30
C CYS A 74 4.23 30.42 16.12
N ARG A 75 5.27 31.25 16.15
CA ARG A 75 5.29 32.59 16.78
C ARG A 75 5.48 33.69 15.73
N GLY A 76 4.94 34.87 16.00
CA GLY A 76 5.07 36.05 15.13
C GLY A 76 3.72 36.67 14.79
N PRO A 77 3.63 37.50 13.75
CA PRO A 77 2.42 38.26 13.38
C PRO A 77 1.39 37.37 12.66
N ILE A 78 0.99 36.27 13.29
CA ILE A 78 -0.05 35.38 12.81
C ILE A 78 -1.32 35.59 13.63
N SER A 79 -2.39 36.01 12.97
CA SER A 79 -3.66 36.37 13.60
C SER A 79 -4.84 35.71 12.91
N VAL A 80 -6.02 35.76 13.55
CA VAL A 80 -7.26 35.21 13.00
C VAL A 80 -7.51 35.76 11.60
N GLY A 81 -7.84 34.87 10.68
CA GLY A 81 -8.09 35.20 9.27
C GLY A 81 -6.87 35.11 8.36
N LYS A 82 -5.65 35.06 8.89
CA LYS A 82 -4.43 34.81 8.10
C LYS A 82 -4.30 33.33 7.72
N THR A 83 -3.69 33.07 6.57
CA THR A 83 -3.43 31.73 6.05
C THR A 83 -1.93 31.44 6.08
N ILE A 84 -1.56 30.32 6.68
CA ILE A 84 -0.22 29.72 6.57
C ILE A 84 -0.32 28.48 5.67
N ILE A 85 0.69 28.26 4.85
CA ILE A 85 0.79 27.08 4.00
C ILE A 85 1.93 26.22 4.54
N PHE A 86 1.62 24.97 4.86
CA PHE A 86 2.62 23.94 5.12
C PHE A 86 2.83 23.13 3.85
N LYS A 87 4.08 22.95 3.44
CA LYS A 87 4.44 22.16 2.26
C LYS A 87 5.30 20.98 2.69
N LEU A 88 4.87 19.78 2.36
CA LEU A 88 5.65 18.58 2.58
C LEU A 88 6.67 18.45 1.44
N ILE A 89 7.95 18.29 1.79
CA ILE A 89 9.03 18.07 0.83
C ILE A 89 9.69 16.74 1.12
N ASN A 90 10.00 16.00 0.06
CA ASN A 90 10.77 14.77 0.18
C ASN A 90 12.28 15.11 0.16
N LYS A 91 13.02 14.63 1.16
CA LYS A 91 14.46 14.91 1.30
C LYS A 91 15.33 14.08 0.35
N GLU A 92 14.86 12.90 -0.04
CA GLU A 92 15.60 11.89 -0.79
C GLU A 92 15.32 11.94 -2.30
N LYS A 93 14.34 12.75 -2.75
CA LYS A 93 13.92 12.88 -4.16
C LYS A 93 13.65 11.52 -4.84
N PRO A 94 12.67 10.74 -4.36
CA PRO A 94 12.35 9.44 -4.92
C PRO A 94 11.90 9.55 -6.38
N GLN A 95 12.16 8.48 -7.12
CA GLN A 95 11.71 8.35 -8.50
C GLN A 95 10.18 8.21 -8.55
N PHE A 96 9.54 9.00 -9.39
CA PHE A 96 8.11 8.93 -9.63
C PHE A 96 7.81 7.76 -10.56
N VAL A 97 6.86 6.91 -10.17
CA VAL A 97 6.28 5.87 -11.03
C VAL A 97 5.07 6.42 -11.80
N THR A 98 4.29 7.27 -11.13
CA THR A 98 3.21 8.07 -11.75
C THR A 98 3.23 9.48 -11.15
N ALA A 99 2.36 10.38 -11.62
CA ALA A 99 2.29 11.77 -11.14
C ALA A 99 2.13 11.91 -9.62
N GLU A 100 1.58 10.90 -8.93
CA GLU A 100 1.29 10.95 -7.48
C GLU A 100 1.75 9.68 -6.75
N THR A 101 2.63 8.87 -7.34
CA THR A 101 3.10 7.62 -6.75
C THR A 101 4.60 7.46 -6.93
N PHE A 102 5.28 7.23 -5.82
CA PHE A 102 6.72 7.07 -5.72
C PHE A 102 7.11 5.60 -5.73
N GLU A 103 8.34 5.30 -6.12
CA GLU A 103 8.88 3.96 -5.99
C GLU A 103 8.97 3.53 -4.53
N SER A 104 8.55 2.30 -4.23
CA SER A 104 8.73 1.68 -2.91
C SER A 104 10.04 0.90 -2.78
N GLY A 105 10.73 0.66 -3.90
CA GLY A 105 11.83 -0.33 -3.99
C GLY A 105 11.35 -1.78 -4.10
N LEU A 106 10.06 -2.07 -3.87
CA LEU A 106 9.45 -3.37 -4.10
C LEU A 106 8.73 -3.39 -5.44
N SER A 107 9.08 -4.35 -6.30
CA SER A 107 8.46 -4.50 -7.62
C SER A 107 6.93 -4.65 -7.48
N GLY A 108 6.18 -3.91 -8.29
CA GLY A 108 4.71 -3.94 -8.32
C GLY A 108 4.00 -3.17 -7.20
N LEU A 109 4.74 -2.48 -6.32
CA LEU A 109 4.18 -1.62 -5.27
C LEU A 109 4.72 -0.19 -5.36
N GLY A 110 3.83 0.79 -5.21
CA GLY A 110 4.18 2.21 -5.15
C GLY A 110 3.80 2.83 -3.82
N LEU A 111 4.49 3.90 -3.42
CA LEU A 111 4.17 4.69 -2.23
C LEU A 111 3.38 5.92 -2.61
N LYS A 112 2.38 6.26 -1.82
CA LYS A 112 1.55 7.43 -2.07
C LYS A 112 1.19 8.12 -0.76
N ILE A 113 1.35 9.44 -0.72
CA ILE A 113 0.70 10.26 0.30
C ILE A 113 -0.78 10.30 -0.05
N THR A 114 -1.61 9.78 0.83
CA THR A 114 -3.05 9.60 0.59
C THR A 114 -3.87 10.74 1.17
N ARG A 115 -3.34 11.42 2.18
CA ARG A 115 -4.01 12.54 2.84
C ARG A 115 -3.02 13.44 3.57
N LEU A 116 -3.32 14.73 3.56
CA LEU A 116 -2.77 15.74 4.45
C LEU A 116 -3.92 16.38 5.22
N LEU A 117 -3.75 16.60 6.51
CA LEU A 117 -4.75 17.26 7.34
C LEU A 117 -4.09 18.02 8.49
N ASP A 118 -4.84 18.88 9.16
CA ASP A 118 -4.42 19.47 10.43
C ASP A 118 -5.32 18.94 11.55
N LEU A 119 -4.71 18.42 12.60
CA LEU A 119 -5.42 17.92 13.78
C LEU A 119 -5.63 19.01 14.85
N ALA A 120 -5.20 20.25 14.58
CA ALA A 120 -5.46 21.38 15.48
C ALA A 120 -6.90 21.91 15.32
N SER A 121 -7.53 22.27 16.44
CA SER A 121 -8.90 22.81 16.46
C SER A 121 -8.99 24.32 16.26
N SER A 122 -7.85 25.01 16.16
CA SER A 122 -7.71 26.46 16.00
C SER A 122 -7.57 26.93 14.55
N THR A 123 -7.64 26.00 13.62
CA THR A 123 -7.33 26.19 12.21
C THR A 123 -8.39 25.51 11.36
N ASN A 124 -8.57 26.02 10.15
CA ASN A 124 -9.34 25.36 9.11
C ASN A 124 -8.39 25.15 7.93
N CYS A 125 -8.10 23.90 7.62
CA CYS A 125 -7.09 23.54 6.62
C CYS A 125 -7.70 22.80 5.44
N SER A 126 -7.14 23.05 4.26
CA SER A 126 -7.46 22.33 3.02
C SER A 126 -6.18 21.75 2.40
N GLU A 127 -6.25 20.52 1.92
CA GLU A 127 -5.11 19.84 1.29
C GLU A 127 -5.06 20.08 -0.22
N ASP A 128 -3.84 20.08 -0.76
CA ASP A 128 -3.53 20.00 -2.19
C ASP A 128 -2.46 18.89 -2.34
N LEU A 129 -2.91 17.67 -2.60
CA LEU A 129 -2.03 16.49 -2.69
C LEU A 129 -1.12 16.51 -3.92
N VAL A 130 -1.46 17.28 -4.95
CA VAL A 130 -0.62 17.43 -6.14
C VAL A 130 0.61 18.27 -5.81
N LYS A 131 0.44 19.32 -5.00
CA LYS A 131 1.55 20.17 -4.53
C LYS A 131 2.15 19.71 -3.21
N LEU A 132 1.52 18.73 -2.56
CA LEU A 132 1.78 18.29 -1.19
C LEU A 132 1.71 19.46 -0.20
N GLU A 133 0.66 20.28 -0.32
CA GLU A 133 0.45 21.48 0.51
C GLU A 133 -0.78 21.34 1.40
N LEU A 134 -0.70 21.93 2.58
CA LEU A 134 -1.80 22.09 3.53
C LEU A 134 -1.99 23.58 3.81
N LYS A 135 -3.08 24.13 3.32
CA LYS A 135 -3.42 25.56 3.45
C LYS A 135 -4.29 25.77 4.67
N CYS A 136 -3.73 26.37 5.72
CA CYS A 136 -4.35 26.50 7.02
C CYS A 136 -4.72 27.94 7.35
N LYS A 137 -6.02 28.23 7.40
CA LYS A 137 -6.56 29.51 7.86
C LYS A 137 -6.73 29.49 9.38
N VAL A 138 -6.18 30.47 10.08
CA VAL A 138 -6.34 30.60 11.53
C VAL A 138 -7.76 31.05 11.87
N THR A 139 -8.49 30.27 12.67
CA THR A 139 -9.88 30.55 13.05
C THR A 139 -10.03 30.99 14.50
N LYS A 140 -9.08 30.61 15.37
CA LYS A 140 -9.04 31.03 16.78
C LYS A 140 -7.65 31.55 17.13
N GLY A 141 -7.61 32.75 17.70
CA GLY A 141 -6.40 33.29 18.32
C GLY A 141 -6.33 32.83 19.77
N PHE A 142 -5.23 32.18 20.16
CA PHE A 142 -4.90 31.99 21.57
C PHE A 142 -4.09 33.21 22.04
N SER A 143 -4.29 33.63 23.30
CA SER A 143 -3.61 34.77 23.89
C SER A 143 -2.07 34.60 23.88
N ASP A 144 -1.41 35.51 23.16
CA ASP A 144 -0.06 36.10 23.32
C ASP A 144 1.22 35.24 23.43
N SER A 145 1.40 34.19 22.62
CA SER A 145 2.78 33.96 22.11
C SER A 145 2.94 32.96 20.96
N TYR A 146 2.02 32.02 20.74
CA TYR A 146 2.16 31.03 19.65
C TYR A 146 0.84 30.39 19.23
N ILE A 147 0.76 29.93 17.97
CA ILE A 147 -0.31 29.11 17.42
C ILE A 147 0.23 27.69 17.24
N ILE A 148 -0.57 26.69 17.63
CA ILE A 148 -0.24 25.29 17.42
C ILE A 148 -0.89 24.82 16.13
N PHE A 149 -0.08 24.26 15.25
CA PHE A 149 -0.51 23.46 14.11
C PHE A 149 -0.14 22.02 14.40
N ARG A 150 -0.98 21.09 13.96
CA ARG A 150 -0.73 19.65 14.04
C ARG A 150 -0.89 19.02 12.66
N PRO A 151 -0.09 19.45 11.65
CA PRO A 151 -0.15 18.83 10.35
C PRO A 151 0.11 17.34 10.49
N SER A 152 -0.69 16.57 9.78
CA SER A 152 -0.63 15.14 9.73
C SER A 152 -0.62 14.68 8.29
N MET A 153 0.19 13.66 8.03
CA MET A 153 0.26 12.99 6.75
C MET A 153 -0.13 11.52 6.91
N GLU A 154 -0.97 11.06 6.00
CA GLU A 154 -1.27 9.65 5.84
C GLU A 154 -0.57 9.15 4.57
N ALA A 155 0.15 8.05 4.69
CA ALA A 155 0.78 7.39 3.56
C ALA A 155 0.30 5.94 3.44
N GLY A 156 0.21 5.49 2.19
CA GLY A 156 -0.23 4.15 1.84
C GLY A 156 0.62 3.54 0.74
N ILE A 157 0.53 2.23 0.63
CA ILE A 157 1.07 1.47 -0.50
C ILE A 157 -0.05 1.33 -1.53
N THR A 158 0.26 1.63 -2.78
CA THR A 158 -0.61 1.41 -3.94
C THR A 158 -0.14 0.17 -4.69
N LYS A 159 -1.06 -0.78 -4.92
CA LYS A 159 -0.79 -1.95 -5.75
C LYS A 159 -0.72 -1.53 -7.22
N LEU A 160 0.41 -1.72 -7.89
CA LEU A 160 0.63 -1.30 -9.27
C LEU A 160 0.43 -2.44 -10.28
N ASN A 161 0.70 -3.67 -9.86
CA ASN A 161 0.63 -4.87 -10.71
C ASN A 161 -0.11 -6.00 -9.99
N MET A 162 -0.63 -6.97 -10.76
CA MET A 162 -1.21 -8.20 -10.23
C MET A 162 -0.22 -8.97 -9.36
N ASN A 163 1.03 -9.07 -9.84
CA ASN A 163 2.15 -9.65 -9.12
C ASN A 163 3.01 -8.54 -8.50
N TYR A 164 3.34 -8.70 -7.21
CA TYR A 164 4.24 -7.81 -6.51
C TYR A 164 5.18 -8.57 -5.58
N ALA A 165 6.29 -7.93 -5.24
CA ALA A 165 7.27 -8.41 -4.27
C ALA A 165 6.88 -8.00 -2.84
N VAL A 166 7.11 -8.91 -1.90
CA VAL A 166 7.06 -8.64 -0.45
C VAL A 166 8.47 -8.43 0.10
N GLY A 167 8.58 -7.85 1.29
CA GLY A 167 9.86 -7.58 1.92
C GLY A 167 9.89 -6.24 2.66
N SER A 168 11.08 -5.82 3.04
CA SER A 168 11.27 -4.57 3.79
C SER A 168 11.82 -3.46 2.92
N PHE A 169 11.39 -2.23 3.19
CA PHE A 169 11.97 -1.02 2.61
C PHE A 169 11.95 0.12 3.63
N ASP A 170 12.78 1.12 3.38
CA ASP A 170 12.86 2.33 4.20
C ASP A 170 11.92 3.39 3.62
N PHE A 171 11.01 3.90 4.44
CA PHE A 171 10.12 4.97 4.00
C PHE A 171 10.92 6.26 3.79
N PRO A 172 10.73 6.98 2.66
CA PRO A 172 11.50 8.20 2.40
C PRO A 172 11.31 9.25 3.50
N LEU A 173 12.38 9.95 3.85
CA LEU A 173 12.30 11.05 4.82
C LEU A 173 11.62 12.29 4.20
N TYR A 174 10.69 12.87 4.95
CA TYR A 174 10.00 14.11 4.57
C TYR A 174 10.21 15.21 5.60
N ASP A 175 10.38 16.44 5.11
CA ASP A 175 10.44 17.65 5.91
C ASP A 175 9.23 18.55 5.61
N TRP A 176 8.82 19.34 6.60
CA TRP A 176 7.80 20.37 6.44
C TRP A 176 8.46 21.72 6.21
N LEU A 177 8.04 22.41 5.15
CA LEU A 177 8.26 23.83 4.97
C LEU A 177 7.01 24.61 5.37
N TYR A 178 7.16 25.86 5.77
CA TYR A 178 6.05 26.78 6.00
C TYR A 178 6.31 28.15 5.38
N TYR A 179 5.25 28.80 4.92
CA TYR A 179 5.25 30.20 4.49
C TYR A 179 3.85 30.81 4.64
N MET A 180 3.78 32.13 4.69
CA MET A 180 2.50 32.84 4.66
C MET A 180 1.99 32.91 3.23
N GLU A 181 0.69 32.70 3.03
CA GLU A 181 0.08 32.79 1.69
C GLU A 181 0.31 34.17 1.04
N SER A 182 0.31 35.24 1.84
CA SER A 182 0.58 36.61 1.37
C SER A 182 2.00 36.84 0.85
N ASP A 183 2.97 36.08 1.37
CA ASP A 183 4.39 36.31 1.13
C ASP A 183 4.91 35.40 0.01
N GLY A 184 4.16 34.33 -0.29
CA GLY A 184 4.45 33.39 -1.36
C GLY A 184 5.55 32.37 -1.03
N PRO A 185 5.68 31.33 -1.88
CA PRO A 185 6.53 30.16 -1.61
C PRO A 185 8.03 30.46 -1.60
N SER A 186 8.48 31.56 -2.19
CA SER A 186 9.89 31.98 -2.15
C SER A 186 10.39 32.34 -0.75
N THR A 187 9.47 32.57 0.20
CA THR A 187 9.78 32.88 1.60
C THR A 187 9.75 31.64 2.50
N ALA A 188 9.58 30.45 1.92
CA ALA A 188 9.47 29.21 2.67
C ALA A 188 10.66 28.94 3.58
N LYS A 189 10.35 28.56 4.82
CA LYS A 189 11.32 28.16 5.85
C LYS A 189 11.07 26.73 6.27
N ALA A 190 12.13 26.02 6.63
CA ALA A 190 12.01 24.68 7.20
C ALA A 190 11.42 24.74 8.61
N VAL A 191 10.54 23.80 8.93
CA VAL A 191 10.12 23.52 10.30
C VAL A 191 11.24 22.70 10.94
N ASN A 192 11.99 23.30 11.86
CA ASN A 192 13.08 22.59 12.53
C ASN A 192 12.51 21.51 13.46
N GLY A 193 12.86 20.25 13.22
CA GLY A 193 12.47 19.08 14.01
C GLY A 193 13.26 17.83 13.59
N SER A 194 13.35 16.83 14.48
CA SER A 194 14.03 15.56 14.18
C SER A 194 13.03 14.59 13.53
N GLN A 195 13.35 14.08 12.34
CA GLN A 195 12.63 12.98 11.70
C GLN A 195 13.38 11.68 11.91
N ASN A 196 12.65 10.60 12.18
CA ASN A 196 13.24 9.26 12.34
C ASN A 196 12.98 8.43 11.09
N GLN A 197 13.98 7.63 10.71
CA GLN A 197 13.82 6.63 9.66
C GLN A 197 12.72 5.64 10.06
N LYS A 198 11.92 5.24 9.07
CA LYS A 198 10.91 4.21 9.26
C LYS A 198 11.23 3.04 8.38
N HIS A 199 11.14 1.87 8.98
CA HIS A 199 11.33 0.59 8.33
C HIS A 199 9.96 -0.05 8.15
N ILE A 200 9.58 -0.27 6.91
CA ILE A 200 8.28 -0.82 6.54
C ILE A 200 8.50 -2.25 6.08
N HIS A 201 7.83 -3.22 6.69
CA HIS A 201 7.82 -4.61 6.26
C HIS A 201 6.47 -4.92 5.60
N VAL A 202 6.48 -5.23 4.31
CA VAL A 202 5.31 -5.67 3.56
C VAL A 202 5.19 -7.19 3.64
N THR A 203 4.02 -7.67 4.02
CA THR A 203 3.65 -9.08 3.99
C THR A 203 2.42 -9.28 3.11
N SER A 204 2.22 -10.53 2.69
CA SER A 204 0.96 -11.00 2.14
C SER A 204 0.72 -12.42 2.65
N ASN A 205 -0.55 -12.81 2.79
CA ASN A 205 -0.90 -14.19 3.13
C ASN A 205 -1.67 -14.79 1.96
N SER A 206 -0.97 -15.10 0.89
CA SER A 206 -1.61 -15.57 -0.33
C SER A 206 -0.71 -16.57 -1.06
N CYS A 207 -1.33 -17.34 -1.96
CA CYS A 207 -0.61 -18.14 -2.93
C CYS A 207 -1.10 -17.81 -4.33
N SER A 208 -0.21 -17.86 -5.33
CA SER A 208 -0.64 -18.05 -6.71
C SER A 208 -0.84 -19.53 -6.97
N LEU A 209 -1.85 -19.83 -7.78
CA LEU A 209 -2.14 -21.16 -8.28
C LEU A 209 -1.50 -21.29 -9.66
N ASP A 210 -0.45 -22.08 -9.77
CA ASP A 210 0.34 -22.20 -11.00
C ASP A 210 -0.22 -23.31 -11.91
N THR A 211 -0.92 -24.30 -11.32
CA THR A 211 -1.61 -25.37 -12.04
C THR A 211 -3.12 -25.32 -11.80
N PRO A 212 -3.88 -24.52 -12.59
CA PRO A 212 -5.32 -24.32 -12.39
C PRO A 212 -6.19 -25.47 -12.94
N VAL A 213 -5.64 -26.37 -13.75
CA VAL A 213 -6.37 -27.47 -14.40
C VAL A 213 -5.54 -28.75 -14.32
N LEU A 214 -6.19 -29.87 -13.97
CA LEU A 214 -5.61 -31.22 -13.97
C LEU A 214 -6.44 -32.16 -14.85
N ASN A 215 -5.80 -32.86 -15.79
CA ASN A 215 -6.47 -33.80 -16.70
C ASN A 215 -5.98 -35.22 -16.46
N PHE A 216 -6.83 -36.12 -15.97
CA PHE A 216 -6.46 -37.49 -15.63
C PHE A 216 -6.94 -38.46 -16.70
N ASP A 217 -6.00 -38.97 -17.50
CA ASP A 217 -6.27 -40.07 -18.44
C ASP A 217 -6.04 -41.40 -17.73
N LEU A 218 -7.10 -41.97 -17.15
CA LEU A 218 -7.04 -43.28 -16.50
C LEU A 218 -6.92 -44.38 -17.56
N ASP A 219 -6.02 -45.34 -17.32
CA ASP A 219 -5.80 -46.47 -18.23
C ASP A 219 -7.03 -47.40 -18.24
N GLU A 220 -7.29 -48.04 -19.37
CA GLU A 220 -8.37 -49.03 -19.48
C GLU A 220 -8.16 -50.21 -18.52
N ILE A 221 -9.24 -50.67 -17.90
CA ILE A 221 -9.23 -51.84 -17.01
C ILE A 221 -10.33 -52.80 -17.45
N GLU A 222 -9.96 -54.07 -17.60
CA GLU A 222 -10.92 -55.12 -17.89
C GLU A 222 -11.90 -55.33 -16.73
N GLN A 223 -13.17 -55.56 -17.07
CA GLN A 223 -14.27 -55.77 -16.11
C GLN A 223 -13.96 -56.87 -15.07
N ARG A 224 -13.17 -57.90 -15.42
CA ARG A 224 -12.79 -58.99 -14.52
C ARG A 224 -12.01 -58.53 -13.27
N HIS A 225 -11.41 -57.35 -13.30
CA HIS A 225 -10.70 -56.78 -12.14
C HIS A 225 -11.63 -56.08 -11.14
N PHE A 226 -12.92 -55.97 -11.46
CA PHE A 226 -13.95 -55.41 -10.59
C PHE A 226 -14.67 -56.50 -9.78
N THR A 227 -13.92 -57.13 -8.86
CA THR A 227 -14.39 -58.28 -8.07
C THR A 227 -15.11 -57.92 -6.76
N SER A 228 -14.84 -56.75 -6.20
CA SER A 228 -15.44 -56.27 -4.95
C SER A 228 -15.45 -54.75 -4.87
N ILE A 229 -16.46 -54.22 -4.17
CA ILE A 229 -16.60 -52.80 -3.83
C ILE A 229 -15.29 -52.29 -3.21
N GLY A 230 -14.82 -51.14 -3.69
CA GLY A 230 -13.57 -50.55 -3.23
C GLY A 230 -12.65 -50.05 -4.35
N PRO A 231 -11.49 -49.49 -3.97
CA PRO A 231 -10.55 -48.90 -4.91
C PRO A 231 -9.83 -49.94 -5.76
N LYS A 232 -9.45 -49.55 -6.98
CA LYS A 232 -8.57 -50.34 -7.86
C LYS A 232 -7.14 -49.82 -7.84
N ASN A 233 -6.19 -50.70 -8.13
CA ASN A 233 -4.77 -50.43 -7.96
C ASN A 233 -4.17 -49.50 -9.02
N VAL A 234 -4.82 -49.38 -10.18
CA VAL A 234 -4.38 -48.47 -11.24
C VAL A 234 -4.65 -47.02 -10.82
N ARG A 235 -3.58 -46.23 -10.76
CA ARG A 235 -3.58 -44.86 -10.24
C ARG A 235 -2.89 -43.94 -11.24
N LYS A 236 -3.42 -42.74 -11.42
CA LYS A 236 -2.73 -41.64 -12.09
C LYS A 236 -2.57 -40.50 -11.09
N LYS A 237 -1.35 -39.98 -10.97
CA LYS A 237 -1.00 -38.92 -10.04
C LYS A 237 -0.60 -37.67 -10.82
N GLN A 238 -1.13 -36.53 -10.39
CA GLN A 238 -0.73 -35.20 -10.85
C GLN A 238 -0.51 -34.29 -9.64
N PHE A 239 -0.04 -33.07 -9.89
CA PHE A 239 0.33 -32.12 -8.86
C PHE A 239 -0.36 -30.78 -9.10
N ILE A 240 -0.94 -30.22 -8.05
CA ILE A 240 -1.32 -28.81 -8.02
C ILE A 240 -0.09 -28.06 -7.53
N ASP A 241 0.48 -27.21 -8.39
CA ASP A 241 1.59 -26.34 -8.02
C ASP A 241 1.05 -24.99 -7.53
N LEU A 242 1.59 -24.56 -6.39
CA LEU A 242 1.25 -23.33 -5.71
C LEU A 242 2.53 -22.59 -5.38
N THR A 243 2.48 -21.27 -5.50
CA THR A 243 3.55 -20.42 -5.03
C THR A 243 3.02 -19.52 -3.93
N CYS A 244 3.28 -19.88 -2.67
CA CYS A 244 2.81 -19.15 -1.50
C CYS A 244 3.83 -18.13 -0.99
N ASP A 245 3.33 -17.09 -0.33
CA ASP A 245 4.13 -16.27 0.58
C ASP A 245 4.55 -17.07 1.83
N PRO A 246 5.57 -16.67 2.60
CA PRO A 246 6.00 -17.40 3.79
C PRO A 246 4.90 -17.53 4.87
N ASN A 247 4.84 -18.67 5.57
CA ASN A 247 3.91 -18.97 6.67
C ASN A 247 2.41 -18.95 6.32
N VAL A 248 2.06 -19.12 5.05
CA VAL A 248 0.66 -19.23 4.61
C VAL A 248 0.15 -20.64 4.87
N ILE A 249 -0.97 -20.77 5.57
CA ILE A 249 -1.68 -22.03 5.71
C ILE A 249 -2.58 -22.19 4.48
N TYR A 250 -2.44 -23.31 3.75
CA TYR A 250 -3.25 -23.57 2.56
C TYR A 250 -4.09 -24.84 2.71
N SER A 251 -5.34 -24.75 2.25
CA SER A 251 -6.33 -25.84 2.28
C SER A 251 -6.97 -26.04 0.91
N LEU A 252 -7.29 -27.30 0.60
CA LEU A 252 -7.89 -27.75 -0.64
C LEU A 252 -9.31 -28.25 -0.36
N GLN A 253 -10.28 -27.80 -1.13
CA GLN A 253 -11.60 -28.41 -1.23
C GLN A 253 -11.81 -28.91 -2.65
N ILE A 254 -12.40 -30.09 -2.81
CA ILE A 254 -12.81 -30.60 -4.12
C ILE A 254 -14.31 -30.74 -4.12
N ASP A 255 -14.97 -30.11 -5.09
CA ASP A 255 -16.41 -30.07 -5.28
C ASP A 255 -16.80 -30.87 -6.54
N GLY A 256 -17.93 -31.57 -6.47
CA GLY A 256 -18.43 -32.42 -7.54
C GLY A 256 -19.64 -33.22 -7.10
N ILE A 257 -20.14 -34.10 -7.97
CA ILE A 257 -21.24 -35.01 -7.62
C ILE A 257 -20.62 -36.26 -7.01
N ALA A 258 -20.74 -36.42 -5.69
CA ALA A 258 -20.24 -37.59 -4.97
C ALA A 258 -21.17 -38.81 -5.14
N GLU A 259 -20.60 -40.01 -5.04
CA GLU A 259 -21.34 -41.24 -4.87
C GLU A 259 -21.93 -41.32 -3.45
N GLN A 260 -23.19 -41.76 -3.34
CA GLN A 260 -24.00 -41.64 -2.12
C GLN A 260 -23.35 -42.29 -0.88
N ASN A 261 -22.73 -43.46 -1.05
CA ASN A 261 -22.12 -44.21 0.04
C ASN A 261 -20.59 -44.03 0.12
N TYR A 262 -20.00 -43.26 -0.82
CA TYR A 262 -18.56 -43.12 -0.96
C TYR A 262 -18.22 -41.65 -1.21
N PRO A 263 -18.22 -40.81 -0.15
CA PRO A 263 -18.12 -39.36 -0.28
C PRO A 263 -16.81 -38.85 -0.90
N GLY A 264 -15.78 -39.68 -1.03
CA GLY A 264 -14.52 -39.38 -1.75
C GLY A 264 -14.48 -39.85 -3.20
N VAL A 265 -15.60 -40.37 -3.73
CA VAL A 265 -15.71 -40.92 -5.08
C VAL A 265 -16.63 -40.03 -5.91
N ILE A 266 -16.12 -39.53 -7.02
CA ILE A 266 -16.89 -38.76 -8.01
C ILE A 266 -17.72 -39.71 -8.85
N LYS A 267 -19.01 -39.41 -8.96
CA LYS A 267 -19.96 -40.09 -9.83
C LYS A 267 -19.65 -39.80 -11.29
N LEU A 268 -19.83 -40.80 -12.14
CA LEU A 268 -19.63 -40.63 -13.59
C LEU A 268 -20.70 -39.72 -14.19
N ILE A 269 -20.29 -38.96 -15.21
CA ILE A 269 -21.20 -38.18 -16.04
C ILE A 269 -22.07 -39.17 -16.83
N PRO A 270 -23.41 -39.13 -16.68
CA PRO A 270 -24.29 -40.05 -17.38
C PRO A 270 -24.30 -39.77 -18.89
N GLY A 271 -24.45 -40.82 -19.69
CA GLY A 271 -24.56 -40.70 -21.14
C GLY A 271 -24.60 -42.06 -21.84
N PRO A 272 -24.85 -42.08 -23.17
CA PRO A 272 -24.84 -43.31 -23.95
C PRO A 272 -23.51 -44.05 -23.80
N GLY A 273 -23.57 -45.34 -23.45
CA GLY A 273 -22.39 -46.18 -23.27
C GLY A 273 -21.56 -45.87 -22.02
N ALA A 274 -22.04 -45.07 -21.07
CA ALA A 274 -21.35 -44.85 -19.81
C ALA A 274 -21.34 -46.15 -18.96
N ALA A 275 -20.22 -46.40 -18.29
CA ALA A 275 -20.10 -47.53 -17.36
C ALA A 275 -21.01 -47.34 -16.13
N THR A 276 -21.43 -48.44 -15.51
CA THR A 276 -22.18 -48.43 -14.23
C THR A 276 -21.45 -49.22 -13.14
N GLY A 277 -21.74 -48.92 -11.87
CA GLY A 277 -21.14 -49.60 -10.72
C GLY A 277 -19.68 -49.21 -10.45
N VAL A 278 -19.21 -48.14 -11.08
CA VAL A 278 -17.86 -47.59 -10.93
C VAL A 278 -17.91 -46.07 -10.85
N GLY A 279 -17.04 -45.48 -10.03
CA GLY A 279 -16.77 -44.05 -9.97
C GLY A 279 -15.27 -43.79 -9.95
N VAL A 280 -14.89 -42.51 -9.83
CA VAL A 280 -13.47 -42.09 -9.75
C VAL A 280 -13.17 -41.60 -8.35
N GLN A 281 -12.33 -42.30 -7.60
CA GLN A 281 -11.85 -41.84 -6.30
C GLN A 281 -10.70 -40.87 -6.47
N LEU A 282 -10.75 -39.76 -5.74
CA LEU A 282 -9.66 -38.80 -5.63
C LEU A 282 -9.00 -38.93 -4.25
N LEU A 283 -7.67 -38.82 -4.23
CA LEU A 283 -6.87 -38.70 -3.02
C LEU A 283 -6.04 -37.42 -3.11
N ALA A 284 -5.90 -36.71 -1.99
CA ALA A 284 -5.02 -35.55 -1.86
C ALA A 284 -3.92 -35.87 -0.84
N ALA A 285 -2.66 -35.67 -1.23
CA ALA A 285 -1.49 -36.07 -0.44
C ALA A 285 -1.56 -37.55 -0.02
N ASP A 286 -1.95 -38.42 -0.96
CA ASP A 286 -2.13 -39.88 -0.76
C ASP A 286 -3.13 -40.28 0.33
N GLN A 287 -3.95 -39.33 0.80
CA GLN A 287 -5.00 -39.55 1.78
C GLN A 287 -6.38 -39.34 1.15
N GLU A 288 -7.39 -40.05 1.66
CA GLU A 288 -8.77 -39.88 1.24
C GLU A 288 -9.26 -38.46 1.55
N ILE A 289 -10.16 -38.00 0.68
CA ILE A 289 -10.85 -36.71 0.79
C ILE A 289 -12.35 -36.96 0.76
N GLU A 290 -13.11 -36.01 1.27
CA GLU A 290 -14.55 -35.98 1.12
C GLU A 290 -14.91 -34.82 0.19
N ILE A 291 -15.72 -35.09 -0.82
CA ILE A 291 -16.20 -34.08 -1.75
C ILE A 291 -17.05 -33.05 -1.01
N GLY A 292 -16.79 -31.78 -1.28
CA GLY A 292 -17.42 -30.64 -0.61
C GLY A 292 -16.83 -30.28 0.76
N LYS A 293 -15.77 -30.96 1.22
CA LYS A 293 -15.08 -30.62 2.48
C LYS A 293 -13.67 -30.13 2.24
N ALA A 294 -13.34 -28.99 2.86
CA ALA A 294 -11.99 -28.46 2.88
C ALA A 294 -11.06 -29.31 3.75
N LYS A 295 -9.84 -29.52 3.26
CA LYS A 295 -8.77 -30.25 3.92
C LYS A 295 -7.50 -29.39 3.95
N ARG A 296 -6.91 -29.21 5.14
CA ARG A 296 -5.62 -28.54 5.28
C ARG A 296 -4.54 -29.36 4.59
N MET A 297 -3.78 -28.73 3.70
CA MET A 297 -2.74 -29.39 2.93
C MET A 297 -1.33 -29.06 3.43
N GLY A 298 -1.13 -27.90 4.05
CA GLY A 298 0.16 -27.57 4.65
C GLY A 298 0.29 -26.12 5.11
N THR A 299 1.54 -25.75 5.38
CA THR A 299 1.98 -24.38 5.65
C THR A 299 3.24 -24.12 4.84
N SER A 300 3.32 -22.99 4.13
CA SER A 300 4.48 -22.65 3.32
C SER A 300 5.70 -22.29 4.17
N ASP A 301 6.89 -22.55 3.62
CA ASP A 301 8.15 -22.42 4.35
C ASP A 301 8.52 -20.96 4.67
N ASN A 302 9.36 -20.81 5.69
CA ASN A 302 9.81 -19.53 6.22
C ASN A 302 10.90 -18.82 5.41
N ASN A 303 11.49 -19.46 4.38
CA ASN A 303 12.80 -19.07 3.85
C ASN A 303 12.78 -17.89 2.86
N GLY A 304 11.78 -16.99 2.91
CA GLY A 304 11.74 -15.74 2.13
C GLY A 304 11.70 -15.92 0.60
N ARG A 305 11.73 -17.16 0.12
CA ARG A 305 11.48 -17.55 -1.25
C ARG A 305 10.12 -18.23 -1.24
N SER A 306 9.23 -17.72 -2.08
CA SER A 306 8.08 -18.42 -2.59
C SER A 306 8.51 -19.81 -3.09
N SER A 307 8.57 -20.81 -2.19
CA SER A 307 8.88 -22.19 -2.57
C SER A 307 7.64 -22.73 -3.27
N GLY A 308 7.82 -23.48 -4.36
CA GLY A 308 6.70 -24.20 -4.96
C GLY A 308 6.19 -25.24 -3.96
N GLN A 309 4.97 -25.07 -3.47
CA GLN A 309 4.27 -26.13 -2.75
C GLN A 309 3.52 -26.96 -3.77
N TYR A 310 3.65 -28.28 -3.67
CA TYR A 310 2.91 -29.20 -4.51
C TYR A 310 1.92 -30.00 -3.67
N ILE A 311 0.69 -30.11 -4.17
CA ILE A 311 -0.30 -31.03 -3.63
C ILE A 311 -0.46 -32.17 -4.63
N SER A 312 -0.11 -33.39 -4.23
CA SER A 312 -0.36 -34.56 -5.08
C SER A 312 -1.85 -34.90 -5.08
N ILE A 313 -2.42 -35.00 -6.27
CA ILE A 313 -3.77 -35.48 -6.52
C ILE A 313 -3.68 -36.80 -7.25
N THR A 314 -4.26 -37.85 -6.66
CA THR A 314 -4.29 -39.18 -7.28
C THR A 314 -5.72 -39.54 -7.66
N ALA A 315 -5.94 -39.90 -8.92
CA ALA A 315 -7.19 -40.44 -9.42
C ALA A 315 -7.06 -41.96 -9.62
N ARG A 316 -8.10 -42.71 -9.23
CA ARG A 316 -8.21 -44.16 -9.46
C ARG A 316 -9.66 -44.60 -9.61
N TYR A 317 -9.89 -45.70 -10.31
CA TYR A 317 -11.22 -46.32 -10.35
C TYR A 317 -11.63 -46.82 -8.96
N TYR A 318 -12.93 -46.73 -8.67
CA TYR A 318 -13.54 -47.25 -7.45
C TYR A 318 -14.81 -48.01 -7.83
N GLN A 319 -14.91 -49.27 -7.42
CA GLN A 319 -16.12 -50.06 -7.60
C GLN A 319 -17.15 -49.66 -6.56
N THR A 320 -18.31 -49.18 -7.02
CA THR A 320 -19.38 -48.66 -6.17
C THR A 320 -20.54 -49.63 -6.01
N ASP A 321 -20.61 -50.66 -6.85
CA ASP A 321 -21.66 -51.69 -6.82
C ASP A 321 -21.08 -53.09 -7.08
N ASN A 322 -21.81 -54.12 -6.67
CA ASN A 322 -21.46 -55.53 -6.90
C ASN A 322 -21.40 -55.88 -8.39
N LYS A 323 -22.16 -55.17 -9.23
CA LYS A 323 -22.17 -55.36 -10.68
C LYS A 323 -21.65 -54.11 -11.40
N VAL A 324 -20.51 -54.27 -12.06
CA VAL A 324 -19.95 -53.27 -12.98
C VAL A 324 -20.37 -53.60 -14.41
N THR A 325 -20.73 -52.61 -15.21
CA THR A 325 -20.94 -52.78 -16.66
C THR A 325 -19.84 -52.05 -17.45
N PRO A 326 -19.34 -52.62 -18.55
CA PRO A 326 -18.36 -51.95 -19.40
C PRO A 326 -18.91 -50.68 -20.02
N GLY A 327 -18.07 -49.66 -20.17
CA GLY A 327 -18.47 -48.42 -20.79
C GLY A 327 -17.44 -47.29 -20.63
N ILE A 328 -17.81 -46.12 -21.11
CA ILE A 328 -17.04 -44.89 -21.05
C ILE A 328 -17.05 -44.35 -19.62
N VAL A 329 -15.87 -43.97 -19.13
CA VAL A 329 -15.69 -43.34 -17.82
C VAL A 329 -15.29 -41.88 -18.00
N LYS A 330 -16.19 -40.98 -17.60
CA LYS A 330 -15.96 -39.54 -17.58
C LYS A 330 -16.42 -38.98 -16.24
N ALA A 331 -15.58 -38.17 -15.62
CA ALA A 331 -15.84 -37.50 -14.34
C ALA A 331 -15.28 -36.08 -14.40
N THR A 332 -15.90 -35.18 -13.64
CA THR A 332 -15.43 -33.80 -13.51
C THR A 332 -15.58 -33.36 -12.06
N ALA A 333 -14.62 -32.56 -11.59
CA ALA A 333 -14.63 -31.95 -10.29
C ALA A 333 -13.97 -30.57 -10.37
N THR A 334 -14.39 -29.67 -9.49
CA THR A 334 -13.77 -28.36 -9.32
C THR A 334 -12.99 -28.40 -8.03
N PHE A 335 -11.79 -27.82 -8.01
CA PHE A 335 -11.08 -27.63 -6.75
C PHE A 335 -11.00 -26.16 -6.40
N THR A 336 -11.05 -25.89 -5.10
CA THR A 336 -10.96 -24.55 -4.51
C THR A 336 -9.81 -24.54 -3.52
N MET A 337 -8.91 -23.57 -3.67
CA MET A 337 -7.84 -23.32 -2.73
C MET A 337 -8.22 -22.18 -1.78
N THR A 338 -7.95 -22.35 -0.49
CA THR A 338 -8.15 -21.33 0.53
C THR A 338 -6.86 -21.11 1.32
N TYR A 339 -6.61 -19.87 1.72
CA TYR A 339 -5.34 -19.43 2.32
C TYR A 339 -5.61 -18.59 3.58
N GLN A 340 -4.76 -18.76 4.61
CA GLN A 340 -4.85 -18.02 5.88
C GLN A 340 -3.50 -17.44 6.28
#